data_AF-A0A518C797-F1
#
_entry.id   AF-A0A518C797-F1
#
_cell.length_a   1.000
_cell.length_b   1.000
_cell.length_c   1.000
_cell.angle_alpha   90.00
_cell.angle_beta   90.00
_cell.angle_gamma   90.00
#
_symmetry.space_group_name_H-M   'P 1'
#
loop_
_entity.id
_entity.type
_entity.pdbx_description
1 polymer ?
#
loop_
_entity_poly.entity_id
_entity_poly.type
_entity_poly.pdbx_seq_one_letter_code
_entity_poly.pdbx_strand_id
1 'polypeptide(L)'
;MPAFVTPSRPRFGFSLMEAVVAMSIVAFASSVLLLGVEATMESVQEQEEITIADGLARQMLDEIQGQSWVDPALRAHPYQTSLSASPDELLGPGRSKFDDTDDYNNYTAKPPVHIDGKALAATDSTGDTLPEAFRPRSDFLSNWRLTVEVAYLSESDHSVQMADYQPTNYRVLICRVYRLNRDNTWREIVARERVISYIPAHD
;
A
#
# COMPACT_ATOMS: atom_id res chain seq x y z
N MET A 1 68.73 53.17 10.80
CA MET A 1 67.77 52.05 10.98
C MET A 1 67.38 51.55 9.61
N PRO A 2 67.56 50.26 9.27
CA PRO A 2 67.18 49.74 7.96
C PRO A 2 65.66 49.51 7.91
N ALA A 3 65.03 49.95 6.82
CA ALA A 3 63.61 49.75 6.58
C ALA A 3 63.36 48.31 6.13
N PHE A 4 62.52 47.58 6.87
CA PHE A 4 62.03 46.26 6.49
C PHE A 4 61.07 46.40 5.30
N VAL A 5 61.52 45.98 4.11
CA VAL A 5 60.65 45.83 2.94
C VAL A 5 59.89 44.52 3.08
N THR A 6 58.58 44.58 3.29
CA THR A 6 57.71 43.40 3.27
C THR A 6 57.52 42.98 1.81
N PRO A 7 57.85 41.74 1.41
CA PRO A 7 57.64 41.29 0.04
C PRO A 7 56.14 41.30 -0.29
N SER A 8 55.77 42.01 -1.34
CA SER A 8 54.40 42.01 -1.87
C SER A 8 54.05 40.59 -2.33
N ARG A 9 53.02 39.99 -1.73
CA ARG A 9 52.48 38.70 -2.21
C ARG A 9 52.11 38.84 -3.68
N PRO A 10 52.57 37.95 -4.58
CA PRO A 10 52.13 37.98 -5.97
C PRO A 10 50.61 37.87 -6.03
N ARG A 11 49.98 38.84 -6.69
CA ARG A 11 48.55 38.79 -7.02
C ARG A 11 48.40 37.79 -8.18
N PHE A 12 48.10 36.55 -7.87
CA PHE A 12 47.71 35.57 -8.86
C PHE A 12 46.26 35.84 -9.28
N GLY A 13 46.08 36.40 -10.47
CA GLY A 13 44.78 36.48 -11.14
C GLY A 13 44.54 35.19 -11.94
N PHE A 14 43.28 34.77 -12.02
CA PHE A 14 42.87 33.68 -12.90
C PHE A 14 43.01 34.10 -14.37
N SER A 15 43.50 33.18 -15.21
CA SER A 15 43.42 33.41 -16.66
C SER A 15 41.99 33.22 -17.15
N LEU A 16 41.61 33.90 -18.23
CA LEU A 16 40.29 33.74 -18.85
C LEU A 16 40.04 32.29 -19.26
N MET A 17 41.07 31.59 -19.74
CA MET A 17 40.98 30.18 -20.12
C MET A 17 40.70 29.29 -18.91
N GLU A 18 41.36 29.56 -17.79
CA GLU A 18 41.16 28.83 -16.53
C GLU A 18 39.74 29.04 -15.98
N ALA A 19 39.21 30.26 -16.06
CA ALA A 19 37.83 30.54 -15.71
C ALA A 19 36.82 29.80 -16.60
N VAL A 20 37.05 29.76 -17.92
CA VAL A 20 36.18 29.03 -18.86
C VAL A 20 36.20 27.53 -18.60
N VAL A 21 37.39 26.95 -18.34
CA VAL A 21 37.53 25.53 -17.99
C VAL A 21 36.83 25.23 -16.66
N ALA A 22 37.03 26.06 -15.63
CA ALA A 22 36.37 25.89 -14.34
C ALA A 22 34.84 25.97 -14.47
N MET A 23 34.31 26.95 -15.21
CA MET A 23 32.86 27.05 -15.47
C MET A 23 32.32 25.83 -16.21
N SER A 24 33.08 25.28 -17.16
CA SER A 24 32.69 24.07 -17.91
C SER A 24 32.61 22.85 -16.98
N ILE A 25 33.62 22.66 -16.12
CA ILE A 25 33.64 21.57 -15.13
C ILE A 25 32.47 21.71 -14.14
N VAL A 26 32.21 22.92 -13.65
CA VAL A 26 31.09 23.18 -12.74
C VAL A 26 29.75 22.92 -13.43
N ALA A 27 29.59 23.29 -14.70
CA ALA A 27 28.37 23.02 -15.46
C ALA A 27 28.13 21.52 -15.64
N PHE A 28 29.18 20.75 -15.97
CA PHE A 28 29.08 19.30 -16.06
C PHE A 28 28.77 18.66 -14.70
N ALA A 29 29.46 19.07 -13.64
CA ALA A 29 29.20 18.58 -12.29
C ALA A 29 27.77 18.89 -11.83
N SER A 30 27.27 20.10 -12.10
CA SER A 30 25.91 20.52 -11.76
C SER A 30 24.86 19.68 -12.47
N SER A 31 25.09 19.34 -13.75
CA SER A 31 24.17 18.50 -14.54
C SER A 31 24.08 17.09 -13.96
N VAL A 32 25.21 16.50 -13.57
CA VAL A 32 25.25 15.16 -12.94
C VAL A 32 24.56 15.17 -11.58
N LEU A 33 24.76 16.24 -10.78
CA LEU A 33 24.10 16.38 -9.49
C LEU A 33 22.57 16.48 -9.62
N LEU A 34 22.06 17.22 -10.62
CA LEU A 34 20.63 17.33 -10.86
C LEU A 34 19.99 15.98 -11.21
N LEU A 35 20.64 15.18 -12.06
CA LEU A 35 20.19 13.82 -12.36
C LEU A 35 20.15 12.93 -11.10
N GLY A 36 21.14 13.09 -10.21
CA GLY A 36 21.16 12.39 -8.93
C GLY A 36 19.99 12.76 -8.01
N VAL A 37 19.62 14.04 -7.97
CA VAL A 37 18.48 14.53 -7.19
C VAL A 37 17.16 14.01 -7.77
N GLU A 38 17.00 14.05 -9.08
CA GLU A 38 15.81 13.53 -9.77
C GLU A 38 15.59 12.05 -9.48
N ALA A 39 16.62 11.22 -9.68
CA ALA A 39 16.55 9.79 -9.37
C ALA A 39 16.21 9.50 -7.89
N THR A 40 16.72 10.34 -6.98
CA THR A 40 16.41 10.22 -5.55
C THR A 40 14.94 10.56 -5.28
N MET A 41 14.41 11.62 -5.90
CA MET A 41 13.01 12.01 -5.74
C MET A 41 12.05 10.95 -6.28
N GLU A 42 12.36 10.35 -7.44
CA GLU A 42 11.58 9.24 -8.00
C GLU A 42 11.57 8.03 -7.06
N SER A 43 12.73 7.65 -6.52
CA SER A 43 12.82 6.54 -5.57
C SER A 43 12.03 6.80 -4.28
N VAL A 44 12.04 8.04 -3.76
CA VAL A 44 11.25 8.41 -2.58
C VAL A 44 9.76 8.30 -2.86
N GLN A 45 9.29 8.76 -4.02
CA GLN A 45 7.88 8.64 -4.40
C GLN A 45 7.43 7.19 -4.53
N GLU A 46 8.28 6.33 -5.11
CA GLU A 46 7.99 4.89 -5.21
C GLU A 46 7.95 4.22 -3.83
N GLN A 47 8.88 4.56 -2.93
CA GLN A 47 8.88 4.03 -1.57
C GLN A 47 7.66 4.50 -0.75
N GLU A 48 7.24 5.74 -0.93
CA GLU A 48 6.01 6.28 -0.34
C GLU A 48 4.80 5.46 -0.82
N GLU A 49 4.70 5.20 -2.12
CA GLU A 49 3.63 4.38 -2.70
C GLU A 49 3.59 2.98 -2.12
N ILE A 50 4.75 2.31 -2.05
CA ILE A 50 4.85 0.96 -1.49
C ILE A 50 4.43 0.96 -0.02
N THR A 51 4.85 1.96 0.75
CA THR A 51 4.51 2.07 2.18
C THR A 51 3.00 2.24 2.40
N ILE A 52 2.35 3.09 1.61
CA ILE A 52 0.90 3.28 1.66
C ILE A 52 0.19 1.99 1.25
N ALA A 53 0.61 1.38 0.14
CA ALA A 53 0.01 0.14 -0.37
C ALA A 53 0.13 -1.02 0.63
N ASP A 54 1.29 -1.18 1.25
CA ASP A 54 1.55 -2.20 2.26
C ASP A 54 0.71 -1.96 3.52
N GLY A 55 0.58 -0.71 3.97
CA GLY A 55 -0.30 -0.35 5.09
C GLY A 55 -1.75 -0.70 4.83
N LEU A 56 -2.27 -0.34 3.64
CA LEU A 56 -3.64 -0.68 3.22
C LEU A 56 -3.86 -2.20 3.15
N ALA A 57 -2.92 -2.94 2.56
CA ALA A 57 -3.03 -4.38 2.43
C ALA A 57 -3.00 -5.09 3.79
N ARG A 58 -2.10 -4.68 4.69
CA ARG A 58 -2.01 -5.24 6.05
C ARG A 58 -3.25 -4.95 6.87
N GLN A 59 -3.72 -3.70 6.88
CA GLN A 59 -4.94 -3.34 7.59
C GLN A 59 -6.13 -4.18 7.14
N MET A 60 -6.28 -4.40 5.82
CA MET A 60 -7.35 -5.25 5.28
C MET A 60 -7.19 -6.71 5.71
N LEU A 61 -5.97 -7.26 5.65
CA LEU A 61 -5.72 -8.63 6.09
C LEU A 61 -5.99 -8.80 7.59
N ASP A 62 -5.59 -7.82 8.42
CA ASP A 62 -5.85 -7.85 9.86
C ASP A 62 -7.37 -7.77 10.15
N GLU A 63 -8.12 -7.00 9.37
CA GLU A 63 -9.58 -6.92 9.45
C GLU A 63 -10.23 -8.28 9.15
N ILE A 64 -9.83 -8.94 8.05
CA ILE A 64 -10.36 -10.26 7.66
C ILE A 64 -9.98 -11.33 8.70
N GLN A 65 -8.75 -11.28 9.22
CA GLN A 65 -8.29 -12.20 10.25
C GLN A 65 -9.03 -12.02 11.59
N GLY A 66 -9.66 -10.86 11.82
CA GLY A 66 -10.51 -10.62 12.97
C GLY A 66 -11.90 -11.26 12.87
N GLN A 67 -12.31 -11.73 11.70
CA GLN A 67 -13.64 -12.32 11.47
C GLN A 67 -13.68 -13.81 11.81
N SER A 68 -14.90 -14.35 11.91
CA SER A 68 -15.09 -15.78 12.06
C SER A 68 -14.61 -16.52 10.82
N TRP A 69 -14.08 -17.73 10.99
CA TRP A 69 -13.70 -18.55 9.83
C TRP A 69 -14.88 -18.77 8.87
N VAL A 70 -16.03 -19.07 9.43
CA VAL A 70 -17.30 -19.33 8.75
C VAL A 70 -18.41 -18.61 9.50
N ASP A 71 -19.49 -18.28 8.79
CA ASP A 71 -20.74 -17.78 9.33
C ASP A 71 -21.06 -18.47 10.67
N PRO A 72 -21.23 -17.70 11.76
CA PRO A 72 -21.61 -18.23 13.07
C PRO A 72 -22.87 -19.12 13.06
N ALA A 73 -23.81 -18.90 12.14
CA ALA A 73 -25.00 -19.72 11.95
C ALA A 73 -24.70 -21.08 11.31
N LEU A 74 -23.60 -21.20 10.56
CA LEU A 74 -23.16 -22.41 9.85
C LEU A 74 -22.06 -23.18 10.58
N ARG A 75 -21.78 -22.91 11.87
CA ARG A 75 -20.76 -23.64 12.65
C ARG A 75 -20.91 -25.17 12.64
N ALA A 76 -22.13 -25.70 12.47
CA ALA A 76 -22.35 -27.14 12.33
C ALA A 76 -21.84 -27.73 11.00
N HIS A 77 -21.71 -26.88 9.98
CA HIS A 77 -21.31 -27.20 8.61
C HIS A 77 -20.31 -26.16 8.08
N PRO A 78 -19.06 -26.14 8.57
CA PRO A 78 -18.09 -25.06 8.34
C PRO A 78 -17.53 -24.98 6.91
N TYR A 79 -17.97 -25.87 6.02
CA TYR A 79 -17.46 -26.05 4.67
C TYR A 79 -18.50 -25.60 3.65
N GLN A 80 -18.55 -24.29 3.38
CA GLN A 80 -19.36 -23.75 2.30
C GLN A 80 -18.77 -24.11 0.93
N THR A 81 -19.63 -24.26 -0.07
CA THR A 81 -19.25 -24.56 -1.46
C THR A 81 -19.21 -23.34 -2.37
N SER A 82 -19.44 -22.16 -1.81
CA SER A 82 -19.42 -20.85 -2.49
C SER A 82 -18.85 -19.85 -1.49
N LEU A 83 -17.75 -19.17 -1.86
CA LEU A 83 -17.15 -18.15 -1.03
C LEU A 83 -17.59 -16.78 -1.56
N SER A 84 -18.54 -16.13 -0.89
CA SER A 84 -19.02 -14.81 -1.30
C SER A 84 -19.94 -14.22 -0.25
N ALA A 85 -19.90 -12.90 -0.09
CA ALA A 85 -20.90 -12.18 0.67
C ALA A 85 -22.32 -12.42 0.12
N SER A 86 -23.26 -12.62 1.02
CA SER A 86 -24.68 -12.69 0.72
C SER A 86 -25.21 -11.33 0.22
N PRO A 87 -26.35 -11.33 -0.49
CA PRO A 87 -26.98 -10.08 -0.92
C PRO A 87 -27.30 -9.13 0.23
N ASP A 88 -27.63 -9.64 1.41
CA ASP A 88 -28.00 -8.82 2.57
C ASP A 88 -26.78 -8.13 3.21
N GLU A 89 -25.62 -8.78 3.18
CA GLU A 89 -24.34 -8.22 3.60
C GLU A 89 -23.87 -7.11 2.66
N LEU A 90 -24.00 -7.34 1.35
CA LEU A 90 -23.65 -6.35 0.32
C LEU A 90 -24.51 -5.08 0.36
N LEU A 91 -25.70 -5.15 0.98
CA LEU A 91 -26.56 -3.98 1.21
C LEU A 91 -26.13 -3.13 2.42
N GLY A 92 -25.18 -3.60 3.22
CA GLY A 92 -24.63 -2.86 4.36
C GLY A 92 -23.75 -1.67 3.94
N PRO A 93 -23.58 -0.65 4.80
CA PRO A 93 -22.60 0.40 4.54
C PRO A 93 -21.18 -0.19 4.64
N GLY A 94 -20.47 -0.20 3.51
CA GLY A 94 -19.11 -0.74 3.43
C GLY A 94 -19.08 -2.25 3.63
N ARG A 95 -18.37 -2.70 4.66
CA ARG A 95 -18.15 -4.10 5.07
C ARG A 95 -18.66 -4.37 6.49
N SER A 96 -19.47 -3.46 7.05
CA SER A 96 -19.97 -3.54 8.43
C SER A 96 -20.83 -4.77 8.73
N LYS A 97 -21.34 -5.43 7.69
CA LYS A 97 -22.11 -6.66 7.81
C LYS A 97 -21.30 -7.93 7.57
N PHE A 98 -20.06 -7.81 7.08
CA PHE A 98 -19.24 -8.97 6.79
C PHE A 98 -18.85 -9.62 8.11
N ASP A 99 -19.33 -10.84 8.35
CA ASP A 99 -19.22 -11.51 9.64
C ASP A 99 -18.31 -12.75 9.62
N ASP A 100 -17.94 -13.19 8.42
CA ASP A 100 -16.96 -14.25 8.20
C ASP A 100 -15.90 -13.90 7.15
N THR A 101 -14.98 -14.83 6.92
CA THR A 101 -13.85 -14.60 6.01
C THR A 101 -14.23 -14.68 4.53
N ASP A 102 -15.28 -15.40 4.14
CA ASP A 102 -15.66 -15.58 2.74
C ASP A 102 -16.45 -14.41 2.16
N ASP A 103 -17.06 -13.59 3.02
CA ASP A 103 -17.69 -12.34 2.62
C ASP A 103 -16.74 -11.41 1.84
N TYR A 104 -15.45 -11.49 2.13
CA TYR A 104 -14.42 -10.66 1.49
C TYR A 104 -14.01 -11.17 0.11
N ASN A 105 -14.48 -12.36 -0.33
CA ASN A 105 -14.10 -12.87 -1.64
C ASN A 105 -14.63 -11.95 -2.75
N ASN A 106 -13.76 -11.62 -3.70
CA ASN A 106 -14.01 -10.67 -4.78
C ASN A 106 -14.34 -9.24 -4.33
N TYR A 107 -14.10 -8.88 -3.05
CA TYR A 107 -14.32 -7.53 -2.58
C TYR A 107 -13.40 -6.54 -3.32
N THR A 108 -13.96 -5.43 -3.78
CA THR A 108 -13.22 -4.37 -4.47
C THR A 108 -13.63 -3.00 -3.95
N ALA A 109 -12.64 -2.18 -3.56
CA ALA A 109 -12.85 -0.82 -3.09
C ALA A 109 -12.08 0.20 -3.94
N LYS A 110 -12.80 1.22 -4.45
CA LYS A 110 -12.23 2.36 -5.16
C LYS A 110 -13.03 3.64 -4.83
N PRO A 111 -12.50 4.58 -4.02
CA PRO A 111 -11.25 4.47 -3.24
C PRO A 111 -11.36 3.43 -2.11
N PRO A 112 -10.23 3.02 -1.48
CA PRO A 112 -10.26 2.24 -0.25
C PRO A 112 -11.00 2.98 0.87
N VAL A 113 -11.82 2.25 1.63
CA VAL A 113 -12.69 2.77 2.70
C VAL A 113 -12.60 1.92 3.96
N HIS A 114 -12.94 2.53 5.10
CA HIS A 114 -13.10 1.87 6.40
C HIS A 114 -14.21 0.80 6.37
N ILE A 115 -14.31 -0.01 7.42
CA ILE A 115 -15.35 -1.06 7.55
C ILE A 115 -16.76 -0.49 7.41
N ASP A 116 -17.01 0.73 7.91
CA ASP A 116 -18.32 1.39 7.82
C ASP A 116 -18.55 2.12 6.48
N GLY A 117 -17.66 1.95 5.50
CA GLY A 117 -17.72 2.64 4.20
C GLY A 117 -17.27 4.11 4.23
N LYS A 118 -16.79 4.61 5.37
CA LYS A 118 -16.21 5.96 5.48
C LYS A 118 -14.83 6.03 4.85
N ALA A 119 -14.43 7.21 4.35
CA ALA A 119 -13.09 7.42 3.82
C ALA A 119 -12.02 7.17 4.89
N LEU A 120 -10.93 6.51 4.51
CA LEU A 120 -9.79 6.28 5.40
C LEU A 120 -9.15 7.62 5.82
N ALA A 121 -8.65 7.68 7.05
CA ALA A 121 -8.07 8.87 7.67
C ALA A 121 -9.01 10.09 7.76
N ALA A 122 -10.33 9.87 7.64
CA ALA A 122 -11.32 10.93 7.88
C ALA A 122 -11.72 11.04 9.36
N THR A 123 -11.63 9.94 10.10
CA THR A 123 -12.12 9.83 11.49
C THR A 123 -11.06 9.32 12.45
N ASP A 124 -11.19 9.67 13.73
CA ASP A 124 -10.39 9.12 14.83
C ASP A 124 -10.94 7.77 15.32
N SER A 125 -10.32 7.20 16.36
CA SER A 125 -10.71 5.92 16.96
C SER A 125 -12.09 5.95 17.65
N THR A 126 -12.65 7.13 17.88
CA THR A 126 -14.01 7.32 18.40
C THR A 126 -15.04 7.57 17.30
N GLY A 127 -14.60 7.67 16.04
CA GLY A 127 -15.45 7.92 14.88
C GLY A 127 -15.73 9.41 14.61
N ASP A 128 -15.12 10.31 15.38
CA ASP A 128 -15.21 11.75 15.20
C ASP A 128 -14.30 12.19 14.05
N THR A 129 -14.68 13.26 13.36
CA THR A 129 -13.91 13.73 12.19
C THR A 129 -12.60 14.36 12.64
N LEU A 130 -11.47 13.90 12.08
CA LEU A 130 -10.16 14.47 12.38
C LEU A 130 -10.09 15.95 11.95
N PRO A 131 -9.37 16.82 12.67
CA PRO A 131 -9.13 18.19 12.23
C PRO A 131 -8.48 18.21 10.85
N GLU A 132 -8.77 19.23 10.03
CA GLU A 132 -8.30 19.32 8.64
C GLU A 132 -6.77 19.19 8.50
N ALA A 133 -6.00 19.72 9.45
CA ALA A 133 -4.54 19.62 9.46
C ALA A 133 -4.00 18.18 9.59
N PHE A 134 -4.81 17.24 10.08
CA PHE A 134 -4.45 15.83 10.25
C PHE A 134 -5.12 14.92 9.22
N ARG A 135 -5.88 15.48 8.29
CA ARG A 135 -6.52 14.72 7.22
C ARG A 135 -5.70 14.82 5.95
N PRO A 136 -5.47 13.71 5.24
CA PRO A 136 -5.00 13.81 3.86
C PRO A 136 -6.06 14.54 3.03
N ARG A 137 -5.64 15.08 1.88
CA ARG A 137 -6.60 15.66 0.94
C ARG A 137 -7.67 14.62 0.59
N SER A 138 -8.92 15.06 0.42
CA SER A 138 -10.05 14.16 0.16
C SER A 138 -9.89 13.33 -1.11
N ASP A 139 -9.06 13.77 -2.06
CA ASP A 139 -8.74 13.10 -3.32
C ASP A 139 -7.49 12.20 -3.23
N PHE A 140 -6.78 12.17 -2.10
CA PHE A 140 -5.51 11.45 -1.98
C PHE A 140 -5.63 9.96 -2.36
N LEU A 141 -6.71 9.31 -1.93
CA LEU A 141 -6.96 7.90 -2.18
C LEU A 141 -7.79 7.63 -3.45
N SER A 142 -8.22 8.65 -4.22
CA SER A 142 -9.10 8.45 -5.38
C SER A 142 -8.48 7.59 -6.48
N ASN A 143 -7.16 7.61 -6.57
CA ASN A 143 -6.37 6.86 -7.54
C ASN A 143 -5.91 5.50 -7.02
N TRP A 144 -6.40 5.08 -5.85
CA TRP A 144 -6.07 3.80 -5.26
C TRP A 144 -7.24 2.83 -5.41
N ARG A 145 -6.93 1.55 -5.55
CA ARG A 145 -7.90 0.46 -5.57
C ARG A 145 -7.36 -0.69 -4.75
N LEU A 146 -8.23 -1.30 -3.96
CA LEU A 146 -7.92 -2.51 -3.21
C LEU A 146 -8.85 -3.62 -3.68
N THR A 147 -8.31 -4.83 -3.86
CA THR A 147 -9.08 -6.03 -4.14
C THR A 147 -8.71 -7.14 -3.17
N VAL A 148 -9.69 -7.91 -2.74
CA VAL A 148 -9.50 -9.10 -1.90
C VAL A 148 -10.00 -10.33 -2.64
N GLU A 149 -9.25 -11.41 -2.50
CA GLU A 149 -9.59 -12.74 -2.98
C GLU A 149 -9.44 -13.72 -1.82
N VAL A 150 -10.42 -14.59 -1.66
CA VAL A 150 -10.42 -15.65 -0.66
C VAL A 150 -10.66 -16.96 -1.39
N ALA A 151 -9.74 -17.91 -1.25
CA ALA A 151 -9.81 -19.19 -1.94
C ALA A 151 -9.40 -20.33 -1.00
N TYR A 152 -9.96 -21.52 -1.22
CA TYR A 152 -9.48 -22.72 -0.54
C TYR A 152 -8.11 -23.14 -1.07
N LEU A 153 -7.31 -23.79 -0.22
CA LEU A 153 -6.01 -24.35 -0.60
C LEU A 153 -5.99 -25.87 -0.47
N SER A 154 -5.20 -26.54 -1.31
CA SER A 154 -5.01 -27.99 -1.20
C SER A 154 -4.29 -28.34 0.11
N GLU A 155 -4.79 -29.32 0.86
CA GLU A 155 -4.20 -29.74 2.15
C GLU A 155 -2.81 -30.38 1.99
N SER A 156 -2.51 -30.93 0.81
CA SER A 156 -1.21 -31.53 0.52
C SER A 156 -0.22 -30.55 -0.10
N ASP A 157 -0.71 -29.44 -0.69
CA ASP A 157 0.10 -28.44 -1.35
C ASP A 157 -0.55 -27.05 -1.28
N HIS A 158 -0.10 -26.22 -0.34
CA HIS A 158 -0.64 -24.89 -0.10
C HIS A 158 -0.33 -23.87 -1.23
N SER A 159 0.41 -24.27 -2.28
CA SER A 159 0.60 -23.45 -3.48
C SER A 159 -0.54 -23.58 -4.49
N VAL A 160 -1.40 -24.59 -4.32
CA VAL A 160 -2.51 -24.88 -5.25
C VAL A 160 -3.82 -24.38 -4.65
N GLN A 161 -4.41 -23.38 -5.31
CA GLN A 161 -5.78 -22.95 -5.04
C GLN A 161 -6.77 -24.02 -5.50
N MET A 162 -7.78 -24.26 -4.68
CA MET A 162 -8.88 -25.17 -4.94
C MET A 162 -10.11 -24.37 -5.34
N ALA A 163 -10.98 -24.96 -6.16
CA ALA A 163 -12.26 -24.35 -6.47
C ALA A 163 -13.19 -24.37 -5.25
N ASP A 164 -14.11 -23.40 -5.16
CA ASP A 164 -15.02 -23.22 -4.03
C ASP A 164 -15.82 -24.49 -3.67
N TYR A 165 -16.16 -25.32 -4.67
CA TYR A 165 -16.89 -26.57 -4.46
C TYR A 165 -16.03 -27.72 -3.87
N GLN A 166 -14.75 -27.49 -3.60
CA GLN A 166 -13.83 -28.42 -2.95
C GLN A 166 -13.28 -27.80 -1.66
N PRO A 167 -14.13 -27.59 -0.63
CA PRO A 167 -13.72 -26.95 0.60
C PRO A 167 -12.67 -27.78 1.33
N THR A 168 -11.68 -27.09 1.88
CA THR A 168 -10.59 -27.68 2.67
C THR A 168 -10.46 -26.95 4.00
N ASN A 169 -9.59 -27.45 4.89
CA ASN A 169 -9.29 -26.78 6.15
C ASN A 169 -8.44 -25.51 6.01
N TYR A 170 -7.99 -25.15 4.81
CA TYR A 170 -7.10 -24.02 4.57
C TYR A 170 -7.69 -23.05 3.57
N ARG A 171 -7.62 -21.75 3.89
CA ARG A 171 -8.01 -20.65 3.02
C ARG A 171 -6.81 -19.72 2.87
N VAL A 172 -6.63 -19.19 1.67
CA VAL A 172 -5.70 -18.09 1.40
C VAL A 172 -6.47 -16.80 1.27
N LEU A 173 -5.99 -15.77 1.95
CA LEU A 173 -6.44 -14.40 1.84
C LEU A 173 -5.41 -13.66 1.00
N ILE A 174 -5.82 -13.11 -0.14
CA ILE A 174 -4.95 -12.35 -1.02
C ILE A 174 -5.49 -10.93 -1.12
N CYS A 175 -4.74 -9.97 -0.60
CA CYS A 175 -5.04 -8.55 -0.74
C CYS A 175 -4.08 -7.92 -1.74
N ARG A 176 -4.63 -7.35 -2.83
CA ARG A 176 -3.86 -6.64 -3.86
C ARG A 176 -4.24 -5.17 -3.88
N VAL A 177 -3.23 -4.31 -3.93
CA VAL A 177 -3.40 -2.85 -3.96
C VAL A 177 -2.84 -2.31 -5.26
N TYR A 178 -3.67 -1.52 -5.94
CA TYR A 178 -3.39 -0.91 -7.22
C TYR A 178 -3.38 0.60 -7.13
N ARG A 179 -2.56 1.24 -7.95
CA ARG A 179 -2.58 2.68 -8.20
C ARG A 179 -2.89 2.95 -9.66
N LEU A 180 -3.71 3.97 -9.90
CA LEU A 180 -4.04 4.47 -11.24
C LEU A 180 -2.89 5.34 -11.74
N ASN A 181 -2.32 4.94 -12.87
CA ASN A 181 -1.29 5.70 -13.56
C ASN A 181 -1.89 6.86 -14.36
N ARG A 182 -1.03 7.79 -14.83
CA ARG A 182 -1.44 8.93 -15.67
C ARG A 182 -2.04 8.51 -17.01
N ASP A 183 -1.71 7.32 -17.49
CA ASP A 183 -2.26 6.71 -18.71
C ASP A 183 -3.60 5.99 -18.46
N ASN A 184 -4.18 6.13 -17.27
CA ASN A 184 -5.43 5.51 -16.84
C ASN A 184 -5.37 3.97 -16.75
N THR A 185 -4.15 3.40 -16.64
CA THR A 185 -3.95 1.97 -16.37
C THR A 185 -3.79 1.72 -14.87
N TRP A 186 -4.22 0.55 -14.41
CA TRP A 186 -4.01 0.11 -13.03
C TRP A 186 -2.69 -0.63 -12.93
N ARG A 187 -1.77 -0.11 -12.12
CA ARG A 187 -0.53 -0.79 -11.75
C ARG A 187 -0.70 -1.42 -10.37
N GLU A 188 -0.40 -2.72 -10.26
CA GLU A 188 -0.27 -3.36 -8.96
C GLU A 188 0.99 -2.84 -8.26
N ILE A 189 0.83 -2.36 -7.03
CA ILE A 189 1.95 -1.85 -6.23
C ILE A 189 2.42 -2.93 -5.26
N VAL A 190 1.46 -3.58 -4.58
CA VAL A 190 1.72 -4.61 -3.57
C VAL A 190 0.63 -5.67 -3.61
N ALA A 191 1.05 -6.93 -3.48
CA ALA A 191 0.21 -8.05 -3.08
C ALA A 191 0.69 -8.60 -1.74
N ARG A 192 -0.26 -8.97 -0.88
CA ARG A 192 0.00 -9.65 0.40
C ARG A 192 -0.92 -10.84 0.54
N GLU A 193 -0.33 -11.92 1.02
CA GLU A 193 -0.99 -13.21 1.15
C GLU A 193 -0.89 -13.71 2.59
N ARG A 194 -1.98 -14.29 3.08
CA ARG A 194 -2.05 -14.95 4.38
C ARG A 194 -2.81 -16.25 4.24
N VAL A 195 -2.20 -17.33 4.70
CA VAL A 195 -2.88 -18.61 4.84
C VAL A 195 -3.45 -18.70 6.24
N ILE A 196 -4.72 -19.05 6.32
CA ILE A 196 -5.45 -19.30 7.55
C ILE A 196 -5.96 -20.74 7.52
N SER A 197 -6.11 -21.34 8.70
CA SER A 197 -6.63 -22.70 8.85
C SER A 197 -7.84 -22.73 9.78
N TYR A 198 -8.80 -23.61 9.48
CA TYR A 198 -9.91 -23.89 10.36
C TYR A 198 -9.42 -24.60 11.62
N ILE A 199 -9.75 -24.03 12.79
CA ILE A 199 -9.54 -24.67 14.08
C ILE A 199 -10.92 -24.92 14.68
N PRO A 200 -11.36 -26.19 14.79
CA PRO A 200 -12.62 -26.51 15.45
C PRO A 200 -12.60 -26.01 16.89
N ALA A 201 -13.70 -25.42 17.35
CA ALA A 201 -13.88 -25.17 18.78
C ALA A 201 -13.94 -26.52 19.50
N HIS A 202 -12.99 -26.78 20.39
CA HIS A 202 -13.14 -27.85 21.37
C HIS A 202 -14.13 -27.38 22.44
N ASP A 203 -15.19 -28.15 22.65
CA ASP A 203 -16.11 -28.00 23.78
C ASP A 203 -15.38 -28.04 25.14
#